data_AF-A0A3N1V571-F1
#
_entry.id   AF-A0A3N1V571-F1
#
_cell.length_a   1.000
_cell.length_b   1.000
_cell.length_c   1.000
_cell.angle_alpha   90.00
_cell.angle_beta   90.00
_cell.angle_gamma   90.00
#
_symmetry.space_group_name_H-M   'P 1'
#
loop_
_entity.id
_entity.type
_entity.pdbx_description
1 polymer ?
#
loop_
_entity_poly.entity_id
_entity_poly.type
_entity_poly.pdbx_seq_one_letter_code
_entity_poly.pdbx_strand_id
1 'polypeptide(L)' 'MSSFYNAPVRFRSEGGAIVVADIWKSECGGCGAETYRGDLLKWAQDHAEKCRALPRR' A
#
# COMPACT_ATOMS: atom_id res chain seq x y z
N MET A 1 13.61 -11.83 -10.52
CA MET A 1 12.87 -10.89 -11.39
C MET A 1 12.52 -9.68 -10.55
N SER A 2 13.29 -8.60 -10.66
CA SER A 2 12.98 -7.34 -9.99
C SER A 2 12.07 -6.54 -10.92
N SER A 3 10.77 -6.80 -10.85
CA SER A 3 9.78 -5.97 -11.55
C SER A 3 9.70 -4.64 -10.82
N PHE A 4 10.51 -3.68 -11.25
CA PHE A 4 10.31 -2.29 -10.88
C PHE A 4 8.98 -1.86 -11.50
N TYR A 5 7.95 -1.69 -10.67
CA TYR A 5 6.68 -1.13 -11.12
C TYR A 5 6.90 0.33 -11.51
N ASN A 6 6.97 0.64 -12.81
CA ASN A 6 7.10 2.02 -13.30
C ASN A 6 5.90 2.91 -12.91
N ALA A 7 4.78 2.32 -12.51
CA ALA A 7 3.58 3.02 -12.08
C ALA A 7 3.18 2.56 -10.67
N PRO A 8 2.68 3.48 -9.82
CA PRO A 8 2.18 3.14 -8.49
C PRO A 8 1.02 2.13 -8.59
N VAL A 9 1.14 1.03 -7.88
CA VAL A 9 0.09 0.02 -7.72
C VAL A 9 -0.81 0.43 -6.56
N ARG A 10 -2.12 0.26 -6.73
CA ARG A 10 -3.12 0.62 -5.72
C ARG A 10 -3.92 -0.60 -5.31
N PHE A 11 -4.01 -0.82 -4.00
CA PHE A 11 -4.86 -1.82 -3.38
C PHE A 11 -5.95 -1.13 -2.58
N ARG A 12 -7.13 -1.77 -2.52
CA ARG A 12 -8.21 -1.31 -1.64
C ARG A 12 -8.18 -2.16 -0.37
N SER A 13 -8.11 -1.50 0.77
CA SER A 13 -8.13 -2.18 2.06
C SER A 13 -9.53 -2.70 2.41
N GLU A 14 -9.64 -3.64 3.36
CA GLU A 14 -10.94 -4.08 3.89
C GLU A 14 -11.79 -2.92 4.43
N GLY A 15 -11.14 -1.91 5.03
CA GLY A 15 -11.79 -0.68 5.50
C GLY A 15 -12.17 0.30 4.39
N GLY A 16 -11.80 0.00 3.14
CA GLY A 16 -12.10 0.84 1.98
C GLY A 16 -11.08 1.93 1.70
N ALA A 17 -10.02 2.08 2.50
CA ALA A 17 -8.90 2.97 2.23
C ALA A 17 -8.05 2.48 1.05
N ILE A 18 -7.27 3.38 0.46
CA ILE A 18 -6.34 3.06 -0.62
C ILE A 18 -4.95 2.87 -0.04
N VAL A 19 -4.33 1.73 -0.36
CA VAL A 19 -2.92 1.44 -0.10
C VAL A 19 -2.18 1.55 -1.41
N VAL A 20 -1.14 2.37 -1.46
CA VAL A 20 -0.33 2.60 -2.66
C VAL A 20 1.04 1.97 -2.45
N ALA A 21 1.56 1.29 -3.47
CA ALA A 21 2.95 0.87 -3.57
C ALA A 21 3.57 1.50 -4.81
N ASP A 22 4.63 2.27 -4.63
CA ASP A 22 5.46 2.81 -5.70
C ASP A 22 6.91 2.28 -5.60
N ILE A 23 7.82 2.80 -6.41
CA ILE A 23 9.22 2.34 -6.43
C ILE A 23 10.03 2.78 -5.20
N TRP A 24 9.57 3.81 -4.49
CA TRP A 24 10.26 4.41 -3.35
C TRP A 24 9.63 4.04 -2.01
N LYS A 25 8.30 3.94 -1.96
CA LYS A 25 7.58 3.61 -0.72
C LYS A 25 6.25 2.92 -0.97
N SER A 26 5.67 2.43 0.12
CA SER A 26 4.26 2.07 0.19
C SER A 26 3.59 2.81 1.34
N GLU A 27 2.35 3.26 1.14
CA GLU A 27 1.57 3.95 2.17
C GLU A 27 0.09 3.56 2.16
N CYS A 28 -0.57 3.66 3.31
CA CYS A 28 -2.00 3.47 3.46
C CYS A 28 -2.71 4.79 3.79
N GLY A 29 -3.56 5.27 2.88
CA GLY A 29 -4.33 6.51 3.04
C GLY A 29 -5.45 6.46 4.10
N GLY A 30 -5.60 5.35 4.83
CA GLY A 30 -6.55 5.21 5.93
C GLY A 30 -5.88 5.35 7.31
N CYS A 31 -4.98 4.42 7.62
CA CYS A 31 -4.29 4.40 8.91
C CYS A 31 -3.01 5.23 8.95
N GLY A 32 -2.47 5.66 7.81
CA GLY A 32 -1.23 6.42 7.71
C GLY A 32 0.04 5.57 7.86
N ALA A 33 -0.07 4.24 7.81
CA ALA A 33 1.10 3.37 7.82
C ALA A 33 1.89 3.52 6.51
N GLU A 34 3.22 3.54 6.61
CA GLU A 34 4.12 3.63 5.47
C GLU A 34 5.39 2.79 5.67
N THR A 35 6.01 2.38 4.56
CA THR A 35 7.32 1.71 4.54
C THR A 35 8.14 2.14 3.33
N TYR A 36 9.47 2.15 3.49
CA TYR A 36 10.46 2.51 2.46
C TYR A 36 11.40 1.34 2.14
N ARG A 37 11.20 0.18 2.76
CA ARG A 37 12.13 -0.96 2.70
C ARG A 37 11.40 -2.27 2.48
N GLY A 38 12.12 -3.21 1.88
CA GLY A 38 11.63 -4.54 1.57
C GLY A 38 10.83 -4.57 0.26
N ASP A 39 10.02 -5.61 0.11
CA ASP A 39 9.10 -5.73 -1.02
C ASP A 39 7.88 -4.85 -0.77
N LEU A 40 7.92 -3.64 -1.33
CA LEU A 40 6.90 -2.60 -1.21
C LEU A 40 5.52 -3.08 -1.72
N LEU A 41 5.52 -3.85 -2.81
CA LEU A 41 4.30 -4.42 -3.38
C LEU A 41 3.68 -5.44 -2.43
N LYS A 42 4.51 -6.38 -1.94
CA LYS A 42 4.07 -7.38 -0.98
C LYS A 42 3.53 -6.72 0.29
N TRP A 43 4.24 -5.72 0.82
CA TRP A 43 3.77 -4.98 1.99
C TRP A 43 2.39 -4.35 1.75
N ALA A 44 2.19 -3.71 0.60
CA ALA A 44 0.93 -3.03 0.31
C ALA A 44 -0.23 -4.02 0.14
N GLN A 45 0.02 -5.17 -0.47
CA GLN A 45 -0.95 -6.26 -0.58
C GLN A 45 -1.32 -6.81 0.81
N ASP A 46 -0.32 -7.21 1.61
CA ASP A 46 -0.50 -7.71 2.98
C ASP A 46 -1.24 -6.69 3.87
N HIS A 47 -0.92 -5.41 3.72
CA HIS A 47 -1.53 -4.34 4.49
C HIS A 47 -2.98 -4.12 4.07
N ALA A 48 -3.29 -4.15 2.77
CA ALA A 48 -4.65 -3.99 2.27
C ALA A 48 -5.59 -5.10 2.80
N GLU A 49 -5.12 -6.34 2.86
CA GLU A 49 -5.90 -7.49 3.37
C GLU A 49 -6.25 -7.38 4.87
N LYS A 50 -5.46 -6.64 5.65
CA LYS A 50 -5.62 -6.56 7.11
C LYS A 50 -6.17 -5.21 7.58
N CYS A 51 -6.00 -4.17 6.78
CA CYS A 51 -6.31 -2.81 7.20
C CYS A 51 -7.81 -2.48 7.09
N ARG A 52 -8.43 -2.25 8.24
CA ARG A 52 -9.84 -1.86 8.36
C ARG A 52 -10.06 -0.35 8.51
N ALA A 53 -9.02 0.45 8.26
CA ALA A 53 -9.14 1.89 8.34
C ALA A 53 -9.97 2.44 7.17
N LEU A 54 -10.83 3.40 7.49
CA LEU A 54 -11.60 4.17 6.51
C LEU A 54 -10.69 5.17 5.77
N PRO A 55 -11.01 5.55 4.53
CA PRO A 55 -10.31 6.62 3.83
C PRO A 55 -10.32 7.92 4.65
N ARG A 56 -9.16 8.56 4.81
CA ARG A 56 -9.10 9.91 5.38
C ARG A 56 -9.60 10.89 4.31
N ARG A 57 -10.60 11.71 4.65
CA ARG A 57 -11.17 12.74 3.78
C ARG A 57 -10.21 13.89 3.55
#